data_AF-A0A6A3XWH1-F1
#
_entry.id   AF-A0A6A3XWH1-F1
#
_cell.length_a   1.000
_cell.length_b   1.000
_cell.length_c   1.000
_cell.angle_alpha   90.00
_cell.angle_beta   90.00
_cell.angle_gamma   90.00
#
_symmetry.space_group_name_H-M   'P 1'
#
loop_
_entity.id
_entity.type
_entity.pdbx_description
1 polymer ?
#
loop_
_entity_poly.entity_id
_entity_poly.type
_entity_poly.pdbx_seq_one_letter_code
_entity_poly.pdbx_strand_id
1 'polypeptide(L)'
;MAELSALLRTQLDRMLRCGTTPIDTKSGYGLDTDTELKVLRVLHAASTGDDAYPVKIPIPALVQAKEDGIISPEFMDVFHEKGVFEHIGTHRVLEAGKKDGLKIYFHRDEMYPMQYATMAADLGTRAISHCKMLTLPISFLSTLSHLHM
;
A
#
# COMPACT_ATOMS: atom_id res chain seq x y z
N MET A 1 -19.28 6.69 -11.47
CA MET A 1 -19.21 6.53 -10.00
C MET A 1 -20.13 5.43 -9.52
N ALA A 2 -21.43 5.47 -9.86
CA ALA A 2 -22.43 4.49 -9.42
C ALA A 2 -22.05 3.01 -9.66
N GLU A 3 -21.58 2.66 -10.86
CA GLU A 3 -21.19 1.28 -11.19
C GLU A 3 -20.05 0.74 -10.32
N LEU A 4 -18.97 1.53 -10.17
CA LEU A 4 -17.82 1.17 -9.34
C LEU A 4 -18.22 1.04 -7.85
N SER A 5 -19.08 1.93 -7.37
CA SER A 5 -19.64 1.85 -6.00
C SER A 5 -20.49 0.60 -5.80
N ALA A 6 -21.34 0.23 -6.76
CA ALA A 6 -22.17 -0.97 -6.68
C ALA A 6 -21.33 -2.26 -6.68
N LEU A 7 -20.29 -2.32 -7.53
CA LEU A 7 -19.34 -3.42 -7.55
C LEU A 7 -18.61 -3.54 -6.21
N LEU A 8 -18.10 -2.42 -5.67
CA LEU A 8 -17.41 -2.42 -4.37
C LEU A 8 -18.32 -2.95 -3.26
N ARG A 9 -19.55 -2.44 -3.14
CA ARG A 9 -20.52 -2.89 -2.13
C ARG A 9 -20.77 -4.40 -2.21
N THR A 10 -20.96 -4.92 -3.42
CA THR A 10 -21.15 -6.35 -3.65
C THR A 10 -19.98 -7.19 -3.09
N GLN A 11 -18.74 -6.71 -3.26
CA GLN A 11 -17.55 -7.40 -2.79
C GLN A 11 -17.37 -7.26 -1.27
N LEU A 12 -17.60 -6.07 -0.72
CA LEU A 12 -17.55 -5.84 0.73
C LEU A 12 -18.59 -6.68 1.47
N ASP A 13 -19.81 -6.77 0.94
CA ASP A 13 -20.87 -7.63 1.48
C ASP A 13 -20.46 -9.11 1.50
N ARG A 14 -19.77 -9.57 0.45
CA ARG A 14 -19.24 -10.94 0.40
C ARG A 14 -18.19 -11.15 1.50
N MET A 15 -17.26 -10.21 1.66
CA MET A 15 -16.23 -10.27 2.71
C MET A 15 -16.85 -10.27 4.12
N LEU A 16 -17.83 -9.39 4.36
CA LEU A 16 -18.58 -9.33 5.62
C LEU A 16 -19.31 -10.66 5.91
N ARG A 17 -19.97 -11.25 4.91
CA ARG A 17 -20.63 -12.56 5.06
C ARG A 17 -19.65 -13.69 5.37
N CYS A 18 -18.39 -13.55 4.97
CA CYS A 18 -17.31 -14.46 5.32
C CYS A 18 -16.63 -14.13 6.68
N GLY A 19 -17.12 -13.14 7.42
CA GLY A 19 -16.62 -12.75 8.74
C GLY A 19 -15.45 -11.76 8.73
N THR A 20 -15.07 -11.20 7.58
CA THR A 20 -14.01 -10.19 7.51
C THR A 20 -14.51 -8.86 8.04
N THR A 21 -13.91 -8.36 9.13
CA THR A 21 -14.33 -7.13 9.81
C THR A 21 -13.35 -5.96 9.69
N PRO A 22 -12.05 -6.14 9.39
CA PRO A 22 -11.21 -5.06 8.87
C PRO A 22 -10.82 -5.32 7.42
N ILE A 23 -10.92 -4.31 6.56
CA ILE A 23 -10.57 -4.43 5.14
C ILE A 23 -9.64 -3.29 4.73
N ASP A 24 -8.43 -3.59 4.27
CA ASP A 24 -7.53 -2.63 3.64
C ASP A 24 -7.72 -2.64 2.11
N THR A 25 -8.19 -1.54 1.52
CA THR A 25 -8.48 -1.41 0.08
C THR A 25 -7.49 -0.48 -0.63
N LYS A 26 -6.87 -0.97 -1.71
CA LYS A 26 -5.87 -0.23 -2.49
C LYS A 26 -6.45 0.34 -3.77
N SER A 27 -5.89 1.44 -4.25
CA SER A 27 -6.00 1.85 -5.65
C SER A 27 -4.77 1.38 -6.44
N GLY A 28 -4.38 2.10 -7.50
CA GLY A 28 -3.29 1.73 -8.40
C GLY A 28 -3.74 1.08 -9.71
N TYR A 29 -5.06 1.01 -9.96
CA TYR A 29 -5.62 0.46 -11.20
C TYR A 29 -5.88 1.51 -12.28
N GLY A 30 -5.88 2.80 -11.92
CA GLY A 30 -6.07 3.89 -12.88
C GLY A 30 -4.77 4.29 -13.56
N LEU A 31 -3.68 4.37 -12.79
CA LEU A 31 -2.35 4.83 -13.23
C LEU A 31 -2.33 6.27 -13.79
N ASP A 32 -3.43 7.01 -13.60
CA ASP A 32 -3.57 8.43 -13.88
C ASP A 32 -4.30 9.12 -12.70
N THR A 33 -4.04 10.40 -12.50
CA THR A 33 -4.55 11.14 -11.34
C THR A 33 -6.08 11.11 -11.26
N ASP A 34 -6.79 11.34 -12.36
CA ASP A 34 -8.25 11.46 -12.35
C ASP A 34 -8.91 10.14 -11.99
N THR A 35 -8.41 9.03 -12.53
CA THR A 35 -8.91 7.69 -12.22
C THR A 35 -8.55 7.26 -10.80
N GLU A 36 -7.35 7.56 -10.31
CA GLU A 36 -6.96 7.27 -8.92
C GLU A 36 -7.83 8.04 -7.92
N LEU A 37 -8.07 9.34 -8.17
CA LEU A 37 -8.97 10.15 -7.35
C LEU A 37 -10.42 9.63 -7.37
N LYS A 38 -10.87 9.12 -8.52
CA LYS A 38 -12.18 8.48 -8.65
C LYS A 38 -12.30 7.24 -7.76
N VAL A 39 -11.30 6.35 -7.76
CA VAL A 39 -11.27 5.16 -6.89
C VAL A 39 -11.25 5.57 -5.43
N LEU A 40 -10.37 6.52 -5.07
CA LEU A 40 -10.25 7.10 -3.74
C LEU A 40 -11.58 7.60 -3.18
N ARG A 41 -12.34 8.37 -3.98
CA ARG A 41 -13.66 8.89 -3.60
C ARG A 41 -14.67 7.76 -3.37
N VAL A 42 -14.66 6.71 -4.19
CA VAL A 42 -15.56 5.56 -4.00
C VAL A 42 -15.25 4.82 -2.70
N LEU A 43 -13.96 4.58 -2.42
CA LEU A 43 -13.53 3.93 -1.18
C LEU A 43 -13.87 4.78 0.05
N HIS A 44 -13.64 6.09 -0.01
CA HIS A 44 -13.98 7.00 1.07
C HIS A 44 -15.49 7.00 1.38
N ALA A 45 -16.33 7.13 0.36
CA ALA A 45 -17.79 7.11 0.53
C ALA A 45 -18.29 5.78 1.13
N ALA A 46 -17.66 4.65 0.81
CA ALA A 46 -17.99 3.35 1.41
C ALA A 46 -17.58 3.26 2.89
N SER A 47 -16.57 4.04 3.34
CA SER A 47 -16.09 4.06 4.73
C SER A 47 -16.84 5.04 5.64
N THR A 48 -17.54 6.04 5.08
CA THR A 48 -18.14 7.14 5.87
C THR A 48 -19.65 7.34 5.70
N GLY A 49 -20.30 6.62 4.78
CA GLY A 49 -21.75 6.74 4.57
C GLY A 49 -22.59 6.09 5.69
N ASP A 50 -23.92 6.26 5.62
CA ASP A 50 -24.87 5.68 6.59
C ASP A 50 -24.78 4.14 6.67
N ASP A 51 -24.36 3.49 5.58
CA ASP A 51 -24.04 2.06 5.49
C ASP A 51 -22.52 1.80 5.52
N ALA A 52 -21.76 2.50 6.37
CA ALA A 52 -20.30 2.43 6.36
C ALA A 52 -19.78 1.00 6.59
N TYR A 53 -18.84 0.60 5.73
CA TYR A 53 -18.05 -0.62 5.91
C TYR A 53 -16.76 -0.29 6.67
N PRO A 54 -16.20 -1.24 7.45
CA PRO A 54 -14.93 -1.07 8.17
C PRO A 54 -13.72 -1.16 7.22
N VAL A 55 -13.63 -0.21 6.30
CA VAL A 55 -12.63 -0.12 5.23
C VAL A 55 -11.55 0.89 5.58
N LYS A 56 -10.28 0.54 5.34
CA LYS A 56 -9.10 1.38 5.41
C LYS A 56 -8.49 1.57 4.03
N ILE A 57 -7.94 2.74 3.74
CA ILE A 57 -7.56 3.16 2.38
C ILE A 57 -6.03 3.41 2.27
N PRO A 58 -5.25 2.45 1.72
CA PRO A 58 -3.84 2.62 1.29
C PRO A 58 -3.63 3.04 -0.18
N ILE A 59 -3.04 4.22 -0.49
CA ILE A 59 -2.94 4.75 -1.89
C ILE A 59 -1.71 5.65 -2.18
N PRO A 60 -1.22 5.71 -3.44
CA PRO A 60 -0.52 6.85 -4.07
C PRO A 60 -1.43 7.68 -5.01
N ALA A 61 -1.69 8.95 -4.67
CA ALA A 61 -2.16 10.08 -5.50
C ALA A 61 -2.50 11.29 -4.58
N LEU A 62 -1.80 11.39 -3.45
CA LEU A 62 -2.42 11.84 -2.20
C LEU A 62 -2.28 13.33 -1.89
N VAL A 63 -1.28 14.01 -2.43
CA VAL A 63 -0.95 15.38 -2.01
C VAL A 63 -2.10 16.34 -2.35
N GLN A 64 -2.51 16.38 -3.62
CA GLN A 64 -3.54 17.31 -4.08
C GLN A 64 -4.91 17.05 -3.46
N ALA A 65 -5.36 15.79 -3.39
CA ALA A 65 -6.69 15.50 -2.87
C ALA A 65 -6.79 15.51 -1.34
N LYS A 66 -5.65 15.40 -0.64
CA LYS A 66 -5.57 15.70 0.79
C LYS A 66 -5.63 17.21 1.04
N GLU A 67 -4.90 18.01 0.24
CA GLU A 67 -4.97 19.49 0.30
C GLU A 67 -6.37 20.02 0.00
N ASP A 68 -7.08 19.41 -0.95
CA ASP A 68 -8.46 19.75 -1.29
C ASP A 68 -9.50 19.23 -0.26
N GLY A 69 -9.07 18.50 0.78
CA GLY A 69 -9.93 17.95 1.83
C GLY A 69 -10.88 16.84 1.37
N ILE A 70 -10.65 16.27 0.18
CA ILE A 70 -11.54 15.30 -0.47
C ILE A 70 -11.33 13.89 0.11
N ILE A 71 -10.13 13.60 0.61
CA ILE A 71 -9.74 12.31 1.20
C ILE A 71 -8.74 12.50 2.35
N SER A 72 -8.71 11.54 3.29
CA SER A 72 -7.71 11.47 4.37
C SER A 72 -7.05 10.09 4.39
N PRO A 73 -6.13 9.81 3.45
CA PRO A 73 -5.40 8.55 3.40
C PRO A 73 -4.47 8.41 4.61
N GLU A 74 -4.46 7.23 5.22
CA GLU A 74 -3.55 6.92 6.33
C GLU A 74 -2.28 6.20 5.83
N PHE A 75 -2.40 5.47 4.72
CA PHE A 75 -1.36 4.57 4.22
C PHE A 75 -1.00 4.84 2.76
N MET A 76 0.24 4.52 2.40
CA MET A 76 0.75 4.54 1.02
C MET A 76 1.43 3.21 0.70
N ASP A 77 1.31 2.76 -0.54
CA ASP A 77 1.89 1.50 -1.00
C ASP A 77 2.59 1.69 -2.34
N VAL A 78 3.63 0.91 -2.62
CA VAL A 78 4.34 0.91 -3.91
C VAL A 78 4.63 -0.53 -4.31
N PHE A 79 4.43 -0.82 -5.60
CA PHE A 79 4.83 -2.08 -6.20
C PHE A 79 6.30 -2.04 -6.62
N HIS A 80 7.19 -2.41 -5.70
CA HIS A 80 8.63 -2.41 -5.90
C HIS A 80 9.10 -3.71 -6.53
N GLU A 81 9.27 -3.66 -7.84
CA GLU A 81 9.57 -4.82 -8.68
C GLU A 81 10.40 -4.40 -9.90
N LYS A 82 11.23 -5.32 -10.38
CA LYS A 82 12.06 -5.13 -11.57
C LYS A 82 11.20 -4.77 -12.78
N GLY A 83 11.56 -3.70 -13.48
CA GLY A 83 10.81 -3.21 -14.64
C GLY A 83 9.49 -2.50 -14.32
N VAL A 84 9.18 -2.25 -13.04
CA VAL A 84 8.00 -1.47 -12.63
C VAL A 84 8.44 -0.23 -11.82
N PHE A 85 8.48 -0.31 -10.49
CA PHE A 85 9.14 0.70 -9.67
C PHE A 85 10.41 0.11 -9.06
N GLU A 86 11.55 0.45 -9.64
CA GLU A 86 12.85 0.05 -9.10
C GLU A 86 13.31 0.96 -7.95
N HIS A 87 14.48 0.69 -7.37
CA HIS A 87 14.92 1.23 -6.07
C HIS A 87 14.78 2.74 -5.94
N ILE A 88 15.34 3.49 -6.89
CA ILE A 88 15.37 4.95 -6.85
C ILE A 88 13.95 5.53 -6.92
N GLY A 89 13.12 5.01 -7.83
CA GLY A 89 11.75 5.47 -8.00
C GLY A 89 10.91 5.18 -6.75
N THR A 90 11.06 3.98 -6.20
CA THR A 90 10.38 3.55 -4.98
C THR A 90 10.76 4.43 -3.79
N HIS A 91 12.06 4.63 -3.54
CA HIS A 91 12.53 5.44 -2.42
C HIS A 91 11.97 6.86 -2.48
N ARG A 92 12.03 7.51 -3.66
CA ARG A 92 11.51 8.87 -3.85
C ARG A 92 10.03 8.99 -3.50
N VAL A 93 9.23 8.02 -3.94
CA VAL A 93 7.78 8.02 -3.72
C VAL A 93 7.44 7.77 -2.25
N LEU A 94 8.08 6.78 -1.63
CA LEU A 94 7.82 6.44 -0.21
C LEU A 94 8.34 7.52 0.74
N GLU A 95 9.49 8.14 0.45
CA GLU A 95 10.03 9.23 1.26
C GLU A 95 9.12 10.47 1.20
N ALA A 96 8.59 10.80 0.02
CA ALA A 96 7.62 11.88 -0.13
C ALA A 96 6.36 11.61 0.70
N GLY A 97 5.79 10.39 0.60
CA GLY A 97 4.62 10.03 1.39
C GLY A 97 4.87 10.07 2.90
N LYS A 98 6.06 9.61 3.34
CA LYS A 98 6.47 9.67 4.75
C LYS A 98 6.58 11.11 5.26
N LYS A 99 7.13 12.04 4.46
CA LYS A 99 7.18 13.48 4.81
C LYS A 99 5.79 14.08 5.01
N ASP A 100 4.81 13.59 4.27
CA ASP A 100 3.39 13.99 4.40
C ASP A 100 2.63 13.23 5.51
N GLY A 101 3.34 12.44 6.32
CA GLY A 101 2.80 11.72 7.47
C GLY A 101 2.09 10.41 7.16
N LEU A 102 2.24 9.88 5.93
CA LEU A 102 1.62 8.62 5.52
C LEU A 102 2.40 7.43 6.08
N LYS A 103 1.68 6.42 6.53
CA LYS A 103 2.25 5.14 6.97
C LYS A 103 2.56 4.28 5.75
N ILE A 104 3.76 3.71 5.72
CA ILE A 104 4.26 3.02 4.53
C ILE A 104 3.89 1.54 4.56
N TYR A 105 3.23 1.08 3.51
CA TYR A 105 3.06 -0.31 3.11
C TYR A 105 3.94 -0.58 1.89
N PHE A 106 4.23 -1.86 1.63
CA PHE A 106 5.19 -2.19 0.60
C PHE A 106 4.90 -3.52 -0.09
N HIS A 107 4.73 -3.54 -1.41
CA HIS A 107 4.77 -4.78 -2.18
C HIS A 107 6.17 -4.95 -2.75
N ARG A 108 6.81 -6.08 -2.45
CA ARG A 108 8.17 -6.36 -2.93
C ARG A 108 8.47 -7.84 -2.95
N ASP A 109 9.57 -8.16 -3.63
CA ASP A 109 10.09 -9.51 -3.75
C ASP A 109 8.99 -10.49 -4.17
N GLU A 110 8.12 -10.07 -5.08
CA GLU A 110 7.06 -10.94 -5.56
C GLU A 110 7.59 -11.90 -6.62
N MET A 111 8.30 -11.36 -7.61
CA MET A 111 8.82 -12.10 -8.76
C MET A 111 10.34 -12.08 -8.82
N TYR A 112 10.99 -10.97 -8.43
CA TYR A 112 12.46 -10.88 -8.39
C TYR A 112 12.98 -10.57 -6.98
N PRO A 113 14.17 -11.08 -6.61
CA PRO A 113 14.79 -10.73 -5.34
C PRO A 113 15.34 -9.31 -5.42
N MET A 114 14.56 -8.33 -4.96
CA MET A 114 14.92 -6.91 -5.01
C MET A 114 15.90 -6.52 -3.91
N GLN A 115 16.20 -7.39 -2.93
CA GLN A 115 17.29 -7.21 -1.95
C GLN A 115 17.29 -5.85 -1.24
N TYR A 116 16.09 -5.33 -0.96
CA TYR A 116 15.86 -4.00 -0.41
C TYR A 116 15.17 -4.03 0.96
N ALA A 117 15.37 -5.11 1.70
CA ALA A 117 14.79 -5.32 3.03
C ALA A 117 15.26 -4.28 4.06
N THR A 118 16.50 -3.80 3.93
CA THR A 118 17.06 -2.74 4.78
C THR A 118 16.31 -1.41 4.60
N MET A 119 15.92 -1.05 3.38
CA MET A 119 15.12 0.17 3.16
C MET A 119 13.77 0.10 3.87
N ALA A 120 13.12 -1.07 3.90
CA ALA A 120 11.84 -1.20 4.59
C ALA A 120 11.97 -0.89 6.10
N ALA A 121 13.10 -1.27 6.71
CA ALA A 121 13.41 -0.89 8.08
C ALA A 121 13.70 0.63 8.20
N ASP A 122 14.53 1.19 7.32
CA ASP A 122 14.90 2.62 7.34
C ASP A 122 13.68 3.55 7.14
N LEU A 123 12.75 3.14 6.27
CA LEU A 123 11.52 3.87 6.02
C LEU A 123 10.50 3.68 7.16
N GLY A 124 10.68 2.70 8.05
CA GLY A 124 9.70 2.38 9.09
C GLY A 124 8.43 1.77 8.52
N THR A 125 8.56 0.95 7.48
CA THR A 125 7.44 0.28 6.80
C THR A 125 6.62 -0.54 7.79
N ARG A 126 5.29 -0.39 7.73
CA ARG A 126 4.35 -1.03 8.66
C ARG A 126 4.00 -2.46 8.27
N ALA A 127 3.95 -2.73 6.96
CA ALA A 127 3.62 -4.04 6.40
C ALA A 127 4.30 -4.25 5.05
N ILE A 128 4.72 -5.48 4.77
CA ILE A 128 5.28 -5.90 3.49
C ILE A 128 4.42 -7.05 2.94
N SER A 129 3.98 -6.92 1.70
CA SER A 129 3.19 -7.91 0.98
C SER A 129 4.07 -8.72 0.02
N HIS A 130 3.60 -9.94 -0.31
CA HIS A 130 4.24 -10.93 -1.19
C HIS A 130 5.44 -11.67 -0.58
N CYS A 131 6.63 -11.08 -0.57
CA CYS A 131 7.84 -11.69 0.03
C CYS A 131 8.24 -13.08 -0.51
N LYS A 132 7.81 -13.49 -1.71
CA LYS A 132 8.10 -14.84 -2.25
C LYS A 132 9.59 -15.03 -2.53
N MET A 133 10.25 -13.96 -2.97
CA MET A 133 11.67 -13.92 -3.33
C MET A 133 12.51 -13.20 -2.27
N LEU A 134 12.05 -13.19 -1.01
CA LEU A 134 12.75 -12.52 0.08
C LEU A 134 14.13 -13.18 0.28
N THR A 135 15.16 -12.35 0.24
CA THR A 135 16.55 -12.76 0.44
C THR A 135 17.18 -11.93 1.56
N LEU A 136 18.05 -12.57 2.35
CA LEU A 136 18.83 -11.87 3.37
C LEU A 136 20.02 -11.16 2.72
N PRO A 137 20.40 -9.96 3.17
CA PRO A 137 21.65 -9.36 2.77
C PRO A 137 22.81 -10.29 3.15
N ILE A 138 23.78 -10.48 2.27
CA ILE A 138 24.97 -11.30 2.54
C ILE A 138 25.72 -10.79 3.80
N SER A 139 25.65 -9.49 4.08
CA SER A 139 26.22 -8.87 5.28
C SER A 139 25.58 -9.29 6.61
N PHE A 140 24.35 -9.83 6.60
CA PHE A 140 23.69 -10.37 7.80
C PHE A 140 24.09 -11.82 8.11
N LEU A 141 24.65 -12.54 7.13
CA LEU A 141 25.12 -13.92 7.34
C LEU A 141 26.49 -13.97 8.01
N SER A 142 27.32 -12.92 7.87
CA SER A 142 28.63 -12.86 8.54
C SER A 142 28.51 -12.69 10.05
N THR A 143 27.47 -12.02 10.55
CA THR A 143 27.24 -11.83 12.01
C THR A 143 26.67 -13.08 12.69
N LEU A 144 25.95 -13.95 11.98
CA LEU A 144 25.44 -15.21 12.52
C LEU A 144 26.53 -16.28 12.68
N SER A 145 27.68 -16.14 12.00
CA SER A 145 28.82 -17.04 12.17
C SER A 145 29.49 -16.92 13.54
N HIS A 146 29.15 -15.91 14.34
CA HIS A 146 29.72 -15.68 15.69
C HIS A 146 28.76 -16.08 16.83
N LEU A 147 27.57 -16.58 16.51
CA LEU A 147 26.60 -17.05 17.52
C LEU A 147 26.68 -18.57 17.80
N HIS A 148 27.61 -19.27 17.16
CA HIS A 148 27.96 -20.67 17.44
C HIS A 148 29.45 -20.80 17.78
N MET A 149 29.85 -20.24 18.92
CA MET A 149 31.01 -20.70 19.69
C MET A 149 30.74 -20.51 21.18
#